data_AF-A0A7V8JWF7-F1
#
_entry.id   AF-A0A7V8JWF7-F1
#
_cell.length_a   1.000
_cell.length_b   1.000
_cell.length_c   1.000
_cell.angle_alpha   90.00
_cell.angle_beta   90.00
_cell.angle_gamma   90.00
#
_symmetry.space_group_name_H-M   'P 1'
#
loop_
_entity.id
_entity.type
_entity.pdbx_description
1 polymer ?
#
loop_
_entity_poly.entity_id
_entity_poly.type
_entity_poly.pdbx_seq_one_letter_code
_entity_poly.pdbx_strand_id
1 'polypeptide(L)'
;MAALERYRASVRDAGFDLGLELVTGARLREHCPWLGSRALGGSLCIEDGQANPRLVSPAFALAARQAGAQVFERHRVDEVAHDGTLFRLRATHAEGTLEVRSPVLLNCAGAWSGPIATHFGEAVPLQSGHPAMAVTEPLPFFMDWSLGVEGGGIYCRQVARGNLVLGGGAGIGLDAERARSERDAIATLSAQAIELLPRVAHAHFIRTWSGTEGYLPDRQPVLGPSRTTPGLFHGFGFAGAGFQIGPAAGEVLAELACDGRSTTPIEAFAIERFFPDAKAERPVEAAASASH
;
A
#
# COMPACT_ATOMS: atom_id res chain seq x y z
N MET A 1 -24.80 -7.58 -4.03
CA MET A 1 -25.07 -8.06 -2.66
C MET A 1 -24.37 -9.36 -2.35
N ALA A 2 -24.55 -10.44 -3.12
CA ALA A 2 -23.93 -11.75 -2.82
C ALA A 2 -22.40 -11.72 -2.61
N ALA A 3 -21.65 -10.88 -3.34
CA ALA A 3 -20.21 -10.71 -3.12
C ALA A 3 -19.87 -10.13 -1.74
N LEU A 4 -20.61 -9.11 -1.31
CA LEU A 4 -20.45 -8.47 0.00
C LEU A 4 -20.84 -9.41 1.15
N GLU A 5 -21.89 -10.22 0.96
CA GLU A 5 -22.29 -11.26 1.91
C GLU A 5 -21.21 -12.33 2.07
N ARG A 6 -20.63 -12.80 0.97
CA ARG A 6 -19.51 -13.75 1.00
C ARG A 6 -18.29 -13.16 1.71
N TYR A 7 -17.96 -11.91 1.43
CA TYR A 7 -16.83 -11.22 2.09
C TYR A 7 -17.06 -11.10 3.60
N ARG A 8 -18.24 -10.66 4.03
CA ARG A 8 -18.60 -10.58 5.45
C ARG A 8 -18.52 -11.94 6.15
N ALA A 9 -19.01 -13.00 5.49
CA ALA A 9 -18.91 -14.36 6.01
C ALA A 9 -17.45 -14.80 6.14
N SER A 10 -16.62 -14.59 5.11
CA SER A 10 -15.21 -15.01 5.15
C SER A 10 -14.41 -14.30 6.24
N VAL A 11 -14.65 -13.00 6.46
CA VAL A 11 -14.00 -12.22 7.52
C VAL A 11 -14.36 -12.78 8.89
N ARG A 12 -15.66 -13.03 9.14
CA ARG A 12 -16.14 -13.59 10.40
C ARG A 12 -15.63 -15.02 10.62
N ASP A 13 -15.64 -15.86 9.59
CA ASP A 13 -15.20 -17.25 9.68
C ASP A 13 -13.67 -17.34 9.90
N ALA A 14 -12.92 -16.33 9.47
CA ALA A 14 -11.50 -16.16 9.80
C ALA A 14 -11.26 -15.59 11.22
N GLY A 15 -12.32 -15.35 11.99
CA GLY A 15 -12.24 -14.86 13.37
C GLY A 15 -12.04 -13.35 13.52
N PHE A 16 -12.16 -12.58 12.43
CA PHE A 16 -12.07 -11.13 12.48
C PHE A 16 -13.46 -10.52 12.70
N ASP A 17 -13.59 -9.64 13.69
CA ASP A 17 -14.78 -8.80 13.87
C ASP A 17 -14.48 -7.39 13.36
N LEU A 18 -14.80 -7.17 12.08
CA LEU A 18 -14.66 -5.86 11.43
C LEU A 18 -15.94 -5.02 11.51
N GLY A 19 -16.93 -5.41 12.33
CA GLY A 19 -18.18 -4.66 12.48
C GLY A 19 -18.99 -4.47 11.18
N LEU A 20 -18.77 -5.31 10.17
CA LEU A 20 -19.36 -5.13 8.84
C LEU A 20 -20.88 -5.25 8.87
N GLU A 21 -21.55 -4.17 8.51
CA GLU A 21 -23.00 -4.09 8.37
C GLU A 21 -23.40 -4.16 6.89
N LEU A 22 -24.30 -5.09 6.55
CA LEU A 22 -24.90 -5.12 5.21
C LEU A 22 -26.06 -4.11 5.15
N VAL A 23 -25.91 -3.13 4.27
CA VAL A 23 -26.88 -2.04 4.09
C VAL A 23 -27.68 -2.29 2.82
N THR A 24 -29.00 -2.38 2.95
CA THR A 24 -29.91 -2.53 1.80
C THR A 24 -30.01 -1.23 1.01
N GLY A 25 -30.39 -1.29 -0.26
CA GLY A 25 -30.60 -0.09 -1.06
C GLY A 25 -31.64 0.88 -0.48
N ALA A 26 -32.65 0.40 0.25
CA ALA A 26 -33.63 1.26 0.92
C ALA A 26 -32.97 2.09 2.03
N ARG A 27 -32.23 1.45 2.93
CA ARG A 27 -31.50 2.12 4.01
C ARG A 27 -30.39 3.03 3.47
N LEU A 28 -29.71 2.59 2.41
CA LEU A 28 -28.71 3.39 1.73
C LEU A 28 -29.29 4.69 1.16
N ARG A 29 -30.52 4.68 0.61
CA ARG A 29 -31.21 5.90 0.14
C ARG A 29 -31.64 6.82 1.28
N GLU A 30 -31.93 6.28 2.45
CA GLU A 30 -32.30 7.06 3.64
C GLU A 30 -31.08 7.81 4.20
N HIS A 31 -29.95 7.12 4.38
CA HIS A 31 -28.72 7.73 4.92
C HIS A 31 -27.91 8.50 3.88
N CYS A 32 -27.90 8.03 2.64
CA CYS A 32 -27.13 8.62 1.55
C CYS A 32 -28.06 9.04 0.39
N PRO A 33 -28.96 10.03 0.61
CA PRO A 33 -29.92 10.48 -0.41
C PRO A 33 -29.24 11.15 -1.63
N TRP A 34 -27.93 11.35 -1.55
CA TRP A 34 -27.07 11.89 -2.60
C TRP A 34 -26.54 10.81 -3.56
N LEU A 35 -26.72 9.52 -3.26
CA LEU A 35 -26.37 8.42 -4.16
C LEU A 35 -27.39 8.28 -5.31
N GLY A 36 -26.88 7.96 -6.48
CA GLY A 36 -27.68 7.63 -7.66
C GLY A 36 -28.36 6.27 -7.54
N SER A 37 -29.34 6.02 -8.42
CA SER A 37 -30.14 4.79 -8.44
C SER A 37 -29.34 3.52 -8.74
N ARG A 38 -28.11 3.64 -9.26
CA ARG A 38 -27.20 2.51 -9.48
C ARG A 38 -26.67 1.91 -8.18
N ALA A 39 -26.74 2.61 -7.05
CA ALA A 39 -26.34 2.07 -5.76
C ALA A 39 -27.43 1.14 -5.20
N LEU A 40 -27.20 -0.17 -5.28
CA LEU A 40 -28.20 -1.20 -4.93
C LEU A 40 -28.18 -1.59 -3.44
N GLY A 41 -27.08 -1.30 -2.75
CA GLY A 41 -26.79 -1.67 -1.37
C GLY A 41 -25.29 -1.61 -1.12
N GLY A 42 -24.83 -1.93 0.09
CA GLY A 42 -23.43 -1.81 0.46
C GLY A 42 -23.04 -2.64 1.67
N SER A 43 -21.74 -2.66 1.95
CA SER A 43 -21.16 -3.12 3.21
C SER A 43 -20.58 -1.88 3.89
N LEU A 44 -20.99 -1.62 5.12
CA LEU A 44 -20.57 -0.48 5.91
C LEU A 44 -19.71 -0.96 7.09
N CYS A 45 -18.51 -0.42 7.20
CA CYS A 45 -17.73 -0.44 8.42
C CYS A 45 -17.79 0.98 8.99
N ILE A 46 -18.41 1.17 10.16
CA ILE A 46 -18.60 2.52 10.71
C ILE A 46 -17.29 3.13 11.22
N GLU A 47 -16.32 2.29 11.53
CA GLU A 47 -14.99 2.68 12.00
C GLU A 47 -14.04 3.02 10.84
N ASP A 48 -14.43 2.71 9.61
CA ASP A 48 -13.66 3.14 8.43
C ASP A 48 -13.61 4.66 8.36
N GLY A 49 -12.54 5.15 7.73
CA GLY A 49 -12.31 6.58 7.65
C GLY A 49 -11.48 6.99 6.46
N GLN A 50 -10.96 8.19 6.58
CA GLN A 50 -10.07 8.77 5.60
C GLN A 50 -9.04 9.62 6.31
N ALA A 51 -7.83 9.64 5.77
CA ALA A 51 -6.80 10.56 6.23
C ALA A 51 -6.15 11.25 5.03
N ASN A 52 -5.55 12.41 5.28
CA ASN A 52 -4.85 13.16 4.25
C ASN A 52 -3.39 12.70 4.18
N PRO A 53 -2.95 12.00 3.12
CA PRO A 53 -1.57 11.52 3.02
C PRO A 53 -0.56 12.66 3.00
N ARG A 54 -0.96 13.86 2.54
CA ARG A 54 -0.09 15.05 2.57
C ARG A 54 0.18 15.58 3.98
N LEU A 55 -0.61 15.16 4.97
CA LEU A 55 -0.41 15.50 6.38
C LEU A 55 0.20 14.33 7.14
N VAL A 56 -0.36 13.11 6.96
CA VAL A 56 0.05 11.92 7.71
C VAL A 56 1.48 11.50 7.37
N SER A 57 1.83 11.38 6.09
CA SER A 57 3.16 10.90 5.69
C SER A 57 4.32 11.77 6.23
N PRO A 58 4.31 13.11 6.08
CA PRO A 58 5.36 13.93 6.66
C PRO A 58 5.30 13.97 8.21
N ALA A 59 4.14 13.75 8.84
CA ALA A 59 4.05 13.70 10.29
C ALA A 59 4.87 12.56 10.90
N PHE A 60 4.91 11.38 10.26
CA PHE A 60 5.80 10.28 10.69
C PHE A 60 7.28 10.68 10.62
N ALA A 61 7.71 11.30 9.52
CA ALA A 61 9.10 11.76 9.37
C ALA A 61 9.46 12.84 10.41
N LEU A 62 8.54 13.75 10.71
CA LEU A 62 8.72 14.78 11.75
C LEU A 62 8.82 14.15 13.15
N ALA A 63 7.94 13.21 13.48
CA ALA A 63 7.97 12.49 14.75
C ALA A 63 9.28 11.70 14.91
N ALA A 64 9.73 11.03 13.85
CA ALA A 64 11.02 10.32 13.85
C ALA A 64 12.20 11.28 14.12
N ARG A 65 12.21 12.46 13.49
CA ARG A 65 13.24 13.49 13.74
C ARG A 65 13.21 14.01 15.18
N GLN A 66 12.02 14.23 15.74
CA GLN A 66 11.87 14.63 17.14
C GLN A 66 12.37 13.55 18.10
N ALA A 67 12.26 12.28 17.73
CA ALA A 67 12.83 11.14 18.46
C ALA A 67 14.34 10.94 18.20
N GLY A 68 14.99 11.79 17.40
CA GLY A 68 16.44 11.75 17.14
C GLY A 68 16.87 11.07 15.84
N ALA A 69 15.92 10.60 15.02
CA ALA A 69 16.26 10.03 13.71
C ALA A 69 16.78 11.10 12.74
N GLN A 70 17.74 10.73 11.90
CA GLN A 70 18.19 11.56 10.79
C GLN A 70 17.38 11.23 9.54
N VAL A 71 16.79 12.25 8.91
CA VAL A 71 15.98 12.10 7.68
C VAL A 71 16.64 12.91 6.56
N PHE A 72 17.07 12.21 5.51
CA PHE A 72 17.75 12.78 4.36
C PHE A 72 16.86 12.70 3.11
N GLU A 73 16.27 13.84 2.72
CA GLU A 73 15.48 13.95 1.48
C GLU A 73 16.38 14.32 0.29
N ARG A 74 15.95 14.00 -0.94
CA ARG A 74 16.76 14.21 -2.17
C ARG A 74 18.10 13.43 -2.17
N HIS A 75 18.14 12.31 -1.47
CA HIS A 75 19.28 11.39 -1.42
C HIS A 75 18.85 10.06 -2.02
N ARG A 76 18.88 9.97 -3.36
CA ARG A 76 18.62 8.70 -4.03
C ARG A 76 19.76 7.75 -3.70
N VAL A 77 19.43 6.57 -3.19
CA VAL A 77 20.42 5.50 -2.96
C VAL A 77 20.80 4.94 -4.33
N ASP A 78 22.06 5.13 -4.72
CA ASP A 78 22.60 4.66 -6.00
C ASP A 78 23.33 3.32 -5.85
N GLU A 79 23.91 3.06 -4.67
CA GLU A 79 24.60 1.81 -4.35
C GLU A 79 24.13 1.24 -3.02
N VAL A 80 23.93 -0.07 -3.01
CA VAL A 80 23.66 -0.89 -1.83
C VAL A 80 24.67 -2.02 -1.85
N ALA A 81 25.21 -2.39 -0.69
CA ALA A 81 26.09 -3.54 -0.52
C ALA A 81 26.01 -4.07 0.92
N HIS A 82 26.49 -5.29 1.14
CA HIS A 82 26.69 -5.88 2.46
C HIS A 82 28.05 -6.58 2.50
N ASP A 83 28.88 -6.27 3.49
CA ASP A 83 30.26 -6.79 3.59
C ASP A 83 30.37 -8.09 4.43
N GLY A 84 29.23 -8.66 4.80
CA GLY A 84 29.14 -9.81 5.70
C GLY A 84 28.87 -9.42 7.15
N THR A 85 29.08 -8.15 7.52
CA THR A 85 28.78 -7.62 8.85
C THR A 85 27.83 -6.42 8.81
N LEU A 86 28.07 -5.48 7.90
CA LEU A 86 27.31 -4.24 7.80
C LEU A 86 26.79 -4.02 6.38
N PHE A 87 25.61 -3.42 6.30
CA PHE A 87 25.12 -2.78 5.09
C PHE A 87 25.90 -1.49 4.85
N ARG A 88 26.13 -1.19 3.57
CA ARG A 88 26.67 0.07 3.09
C ARG A 88 25.74 0.63 2.03
N LEU A 89 25.24 1.84 2.27
CA LEU A 89 24.44 2.60 1.31
C LEU A 89 25.23 3.82 0.86
N ARG A 90 25.19 4.12 -0.43
CA ARG A 90 25.68 5.39 -0.97
C ARG A 90 24.59 6.11 -1.72
N ALA A 91 24.45 7.40 -1.41
CA ALA A 91 23.56 8.30 -2.11
C ALA A 91 24.36 9.49 -2.64
N THR A 92 24.37 9.66 -3.96
CA THR A 92 24.99 10.83 -4.60
C THR A 92 23.97 11.95 -4.68
N HIS A 93 24.34 13.12 -4.18
CA HIS A 93 23.51 14.32 -4.20
C HIS A 93 24.34 15.52 -4.69
N ALA A 94 23.69 16.66 -4.88
CA ALA A 94 24.31 17.84 -5.50
C ALA A 94 25.56 18.37 -4.77
N GLU A 95 25.71 18.06 -3.48
CA GLU A 95 26.76 18.59 -2.59
C GLU A 95 27.82 17.54 -2.25
N GLY A 96 27.69 16.31 -2.72
CA GLY A 96 28.62 15.22 -2.44
C GLY A 96 27.97 13.85 -2.40
N THR A 97 28.63 12.93 -1.71
CA THR A 97 28.13 11.56 -1.50
C THR A 97 27.96 11.32 -0.02
N LEU A 98 26.76 10.90 0.37
CA LEU A 98 26.48 10.39 1.70
C LEU A 98 26.72 8.88 1.72
N GLU A 99 27.59 8.40 2.60
CA GLU A 99 27.74 6.98 2.90
C GLU A 99 27.15 6.67 4.27
N VAL A 100 26.25 5.69 4.33
CA VAL A 100 25.64 5.20 5.57
C VAL A 100 26.04 3.75 5.77
N ARG A 101 26.40 3.39 7.01
CA ARG A 101 26.68 2.01 7.41
C ARG A 101 25.76 1.62 8.56
N SER A 102 25.20 0.42 8.50
CA SER A 102 24.26 -0.08 9.50
C SER A 102 24.28 -1.60 9.55
N PRO A 103 24.10 -2.24 10.73
CA PRO A 103 23.90 -3.69 10.80
C PRO A 103 22.51 -4.12 10.33
N VAL A 104 21.56 -3.19 10.21
CA VAL A 104 20.17 -3.46 9.79
C VAL A 104 19.78 -2.56 8.62
N LEU A 105 19.07 -3.13 7.63
CA LEU A 105 18.52 -2.42 6.48
C LEU A 105 17.04 -2.76 6.30
N LEU A 106 16.20 -1.74 6.17
CA LEU A 106 14.78 -1.88 5.82
C LEU A 106 14.57 -1.42 4.37
N ASN A 107 14.21 -2.34 3.48
CA ASN A 107 13.82 -2.04 2.11
C ASN A 107 12.33 -1.66 2.06
N CYS A 108 12.07 -0.36 2.19
CA CYS A 108 10.73 0.26 2.13
C CYS A 108 10.57 1.17 0.90
N ALA A 109 11.28 0.88 -0.19
CA ALA A 109 11.38 1.75 -1.37
C ALA A 109 10.15 1.67 -2.31
N GLY A 110 8.98 1.23 -1.82
CA GLY A 110 7.75 1.16 -2.60
C GLY A 110 7.92 0.40 -3.94
N ALA A 111 7.56 1.05 -5.05
CA ALA A 111 7.69 0.50 -6.41
C ALA A 111 9.16 0.26 -6.84
N TRP A 112 10.12 0.90 -6.17
CA TRP A 112 11.56 0.79 -6.46
C TRP A 112 12.27 -0.28 -5.62
N SER A 113 11.52 -1.06 -4.83
CA SER A 113 12.09 -2.07 -3.93
C SER A 113 12.63 -3.30 -4.65
N GLY A 114 12.14 -3.58 -5.86
CA GLY A 114 12.53 -4.73 -6.67
C GLY A 114 14.04 -4.79 -6.96
N PRO A 115 14.65 -3.72 -7.54
CA PRO A 115 16.10 -3.65 -7.74
C PRO A 115 16.94 -3.89 -6.47
N ILE A 116 16.48 -3.37 -5.32
CA ILE A 116 17.17 -3.59 -4.04
C ILE A 116 17.10 -5.06 -3.62
N ALA A 117 15.92 -5.70 -3.72
CA ALA A 117 15.76 -7.12 -3.41
C ALA A 117 16.59 -8.00 -4.36
N THR A 118 16.58 -7.70 -5.66
CA THR A 118 17.40 -8.39 -6.68
C THR A 118 18.90 -8.30 -6.37
N HIS A 119 19.38 -7.15 -5.87
CA HIS A 119 20.79 -7.00 -5.48
C HIS A 119 21.23 -8.03 -4.42
N PHE A 120 20.32 -8.40 -3.52
CA PHE A 120 20.56 -9.41 -2.48
C PHE A 120 20.13 -10.83 -2.92
N GLY A 121 19.95 -11.08 -4.21
CA GLY A 121 19.60 -12.40 -4.74
C GLY A 121 18.12 -12.77 -4.57
N GLU A 122 17.25 -11.79 -4.31
CA GLU A 122 15.83 -11.99 -4.02
C GLU A 122 14.94 -11.30 -5.06
N ALA A 123 15.21 -11.59 -6.33
CA ALA A 123 14.42 -11.05 -7.42
C ALA A 123 12.96 -11.53 -7.34
N VAL A 124 12.03 -10.59 -7.21
CA VAL A 124 10.58 -10.83 -7.17
C VAL A 124 9.88 -10.20 -8.38
N PRO A 125 8.74 -10.73 -8.84
CA PRO A 125 8.01 -10.22 -10.00
C PRO A 125 7.22 -8.93 -9.68
N LEU A 126 7.88 -7.92 -9.10
CA LEU A 126 7.30 -6.63 -8.77
C LEU A 126 7.12 -5.79 -10.04
N GLN A 127 5.91 -5.29 -10.25
CA GLN A 127 5.57 -4.41 -11.37
C GLN A 127 5.05 -3.07 -10.86
N SER A 128 5.35 -2.00 -11.58
CA SER A 128 4.78 -0.69 -11.31
C SER A 128 3.36 -0.59 -11.89
N GLY A 129 2.42 -0.15 -11.06
CA GLY A 129 1.08 0.25 -11.48
C GLY A 129 0.85 1.73 -11.20
N HIS A 130 -0.10 2.32 -11.93
CA HIS A 130 -0.29 3.76 -11.98
C HIS A 130 -1.76 4.12 -11.76
N PRO A 131 -2.30 4.15 -10.53
CA PRO A 131 -3.70 4.47 -10.30
C PRO A 131 -4.02 5.92 -10.66
N ALA A 132 -5.11 6.13 -11.41
CA ALA A 132 -5.56 7.47 -11.77
C ALA A 132 -6.48 8.07 -10.70
N MET A 133 -6.27 9.36 -10.45
CA MET A 133 -6.96 10.14 -9.43
C MET A 133 -7.46 11.47 -10.02
N ALA A 134 -8.57 11.95 -9.48
CA ALA A 134 -9.14 13.25 -9.77
C ALA A 134 -9.59 13.95 -8.48
N VAL A 135 -9.63 15.28 -8.52
CA VAL A 135 -10.21 16.08 -7.44
C VAL A 135 -11.08 17.18 -8.03
N THR A 136 -12.27 17.36 -7.45
CA THR A 136 -13.19 18.42 -7.85
C THR A 136 -12.79 19.77 -7.26
N GLU A 137 -13.40 20.85 -7.72
CA GLU A 137 -13.53 22.08 -6.93
C GLU A 137 -14.23 21.80 -5.57
N PRO A 138 -14.08 22.68 -4.57
CA PRO A 138 -14.82 22.55 -3.32
C PRO A 138 -16.34 22.58 -3.55
N LEU A 139 -17.04 21.58 -3.03
CA LEU A 139 -18.49 21.49 -3.05
C LEU A 139 -19.05 21.66 -1.62
N PRO A 140 -20.31 22.07 -1.45
CA PRO A 140 -20.99 21.96 -0.16
C PRO A 140 -20.88 20.53 0.38
N PHE A 141 -20.73 20.39 1.70
CA PHE A 141 -20.61 19.07 2.30
C PHE A 141 -21.93 18.30 2.19
N PHE A 142 -21.87 17.11 1.61
CA PHE A 142 -23.04 16.23 1.48
C PHE A 142 -22.70 14.75 1.69
N MET A 143 -21.42 14.38 1.66
CA MET A 143 -20.94 13.01 1.73
C MET A 143 -20.12 12.81 3.00
N ASP A 144 -20.71 12.10 3.96
CA ASP A 144 -20.17 11.78 5.29
C ASP A 144 -19.44 10.43 5.32
N TRP A 145 -19.72 9.52 4.38
CA TRP A 145 -19.03 8.24 4.23
C TRP A 145 -18.07 8.21 3.05
N SER A 146 -16.95 7.51 3.21
CA SER A 146 -16.11 7.10 2.07
C SER A 146 -16.78 5.96 1.31
N LEU A 147 -16.62 5.90 -0.02
CA LEU A 147 -17.21 4.87 -0.85
C LEU A 147 -16.19 4.18 -1.72
N GLY A 148 -16.39 2.88 -1.92
CA GLY A 148 -15.82 2.10 -3.02
C GLY A 148 -16.91 1.24 -3.64
N VAL A 149 -16.87 1.08 -4.96
CA VAL A 149 -17.75 0.16 -5.66
C VAL A 149 -17.13 -1.24 -5.65
N GLU A 150 -17.90 -2.24 -5.21
CA GLU A 150 -17.51 -3.64 -5.28
C GLU A 150 -17.33 -4.06 -6.75
N GLY A 151 -16.24 -4.79 -7.04
CA GLY A 151 -15.79 -5.02 -8.42
C GLY A 151 -14.96 -3.88 -9.02
N GLY A 152 -14.77 -2.77 -8.28
CA GLY A 152 -13.89 -1.66 -8.65
C GLY A 152 -14.56 -0.57 -9.46
N GLY A 153 -13.80 0.08 -10.35
CA GLY A 153 -14.25 1.19 -11.18
C GLY A 153 -14.04 2.55 -10.51
N ILE A 154 -14.70 2.80 -9.38
CA ILE A 154 -14.63 4.09 -8.68
C ILE A 154 -14.62 3.92 -7.16
N TYR A 155 -13.81 4.75 -6.51
CA TYR A 155 -13.91 5.08 -5.10
C TYR A 155 -13.83 6.59 -4.91
N CYS A 156 -14.49 7.11 -3.88
CA CYS A 156 -14.50 8.56 -3.63
C CYS A 156 -14.75 8.90 -2.17
N ARG A 157 -14.36 10.11 -1.81
CA ARG A 157 -14.59 10.71 -0.49
C ARG A 157 -14.64 12.22 -0.59
N GLN A 158 -15.40 12.86 0.29
CA GLN A 158 -15.36 14.31 0.45
C GLN A 158 -14.43 14.69 1.60
N VAL A 159 -13.44 15.53 1.32
CA VAL A 159 -12.50 16.02 2.36
C VAL A 159 -13.08 17.24 3.07
N ALA A 160 -12.56 17.60 4.24
CA ALA A 160 -13.07 18.72 5.05
C ALA A 160 -13.12 20.08 4.32
N ARG A 161 -12.27 20.29 3.30
CA ARG A 161 -12.30 21.48 2.43
C ARG A 161 -13.48 21.51 1.45
N GLY A 162 -14.24 20.41 1.33
CA GLY A 162 -15.39 20.26 0.43
C GLY A 162 -15.05 19.60 -0.91
N ASN A 163 -13.78 19.43 -1.26
CA ASN A 163 -13.38 18.74 -2.49
C ASN A 163 -13.77 17.26 -2.44
N LEU A 164 -14.26 16.70 -3.54
CA LEU A 164 -14.32 15.26 -3.73
C LEU A 164 -12.98 14.78 -4.27
N VAL A 165 -12.40 13.79 -3.62
CA VAL A 165 -11.22 13.06 -4.09
C VAL A 165 -11.71 11.72 -4.61
N LEU A 166 -11.49 11.46 -5.90
CA LEU A 166 -11.94 10.27 -6.60
C LEU A 166 -10.76 9.51 -7.18
N GLY A 167 -10.85 8.20 -7.17
CA GLY A 167 -9.90 7.33 -7.83
C GLY A 167 -10.60 6.23 -8.60
N GLY A 168 -9.97 5.80 -9.68
CA GLY A 168 -10.52 4.83 -10.60
C GLY A 168 -9.75 4.82 -11.92
N GLY A 169 -9.69 3.65 -12.54
CA GLY A 169 -8.93 3.44 -13.75
C GLY A 169 -7.40 3.54 -13.56
N ALA A 170 -6.69 3.59 -14.68
CA ALA A 170 -5.24 3.60 -14.72
C ALA A 170 -4.71 4.88 -15.38
N GLY A 171 -3.49 5.23 -15.02
CA GLY A 171 -2.65 6.17 -15.72
C GLY A 171 -1.53 5.44 -16.44
N ILE A 172 -0.64 6.23 -17.01
CA ILE A 172 0.53 5.75 -17.73
C ILE A 172 1.80 6.25 -17.05
N GLY A 173 2.79 5.36 -16.92
CA GLY A 173 4.14 5.73 -16.56
C GLY A 173 4.77 6.59 -17.65
N LEU A 174 5.40 7.68 -17.24
CA LEU A 174 6.24 8.50 -18.11
C LEU A 174 7.71 8.07 -17.98
N ASP A 175 8.09 7.66 -16.78
CA ASP A 175 9.36 7.01 -16.44
C ASP A 175 9.20 6.26 -15.10
N ALA A 176 10.31 5.87 -14.48
CA ALA A 176 10.32 5.14 -13.22
C ALA A 176 9.72 5.94 -12.05
N GLU A 177 9.73 7.27 -12.08
CA GLU A 177 9.34 8.14 -10.96
C GLU A 177 8.03 8.90 -11.23
N ARG A 178 7.69 9.11 -12.51
CA ARG A 178 6.60 9.98 -12.92
C ARG A 178 5.54 9.21 -13.68
N ALA A 179 4.29 9.52 -13.36
CA ALA A 179 3.12 9.02 -14.07
C ALA A 179 2.12 10.17 -14.29
N ARG A 180 1.20 9.95 -15.22
CA ARG A 180 0.05 10.84 -15.43
C ARG A 180 -1.22 10.04 -15.64
N SER A 181 -2.37 10.62 -15.30
CA SER A 181 -3.66 9.99 -15.59
C SER A 181 -3.87 9.85 -17.09
N GLU A 182 -4.46 8.74 -17.50
CA GLU A 182 -4.89 8.55 -18.87
C GLU A 182 -6.21 9.28 -19.12
N ARG A 183 -6.37 9.87 -20.30
CA ARG A 183 -7.56 10.67 -20.62
C ARG A 183 -8.84 9.83 -20.56
N ASP A 184 -8.79 8.63 -21.13
CA ASP A 184 -9.96 7.74 -21.19
C ASP A 184 -10.32 7.20 -19.81
N ALA A 185 -9.34 6.98 -18.95
CA ALA A 185 -9.57 6.63 -17.55
C ALA A 185 -10.28 7.78 -16.79
N ILE A 186 -9.84 9.03 -16.99
CA ILE A 186 -10.52 10.19 -16.39
C ILE A 186 -11.93 10.38 -16.96
N ALA A 187 -12.14 10.20 -18.26
CA ALA A 187 -13.46 10.29 -18.87
C ALA A 187 -14.42 9.22 -18.31
N THR A 188 -13.92 7.99 -18.16
CA THR A 188 -14.67 6.88 -17.53
C THR A 188 -14.99 7.19 -16.08
N LEU A 189 -14.01 7.67 -15.30
CA LEU A 189 -14.19 8.07 -13.91
C LEU A 189 -15.24 9.18 -13.78
N SER A 190 -15.25 10.17 -14.68
CA SER A 190 -16.28 11.22 -14.72
C SER A 190 -17.68 10.65 -14.92
N ALA A 191 -17.86 9.75 -15.89
CA ALA A 191 -19.16 9.14 -16.14
C ALA A 191 -19.64 8.32 -14.92
N GLN A 192 -18.76 7.49 -14.36
CA GLN A 192 -19.06 6.71 -13.16
C GLN A 192 -19.37 7.59 -11.94
N ALA A 193 -18.67 8.71 -11.78
CA ALA A 193 -18.92 9.65 -10.70
C ALA A 193 -20.32 10.27 -10.81
N ILE A 194 -20.75 10.67 -12.01
CA ILE A 194 -22.10 11.24 -12.23
C ILE A 194 -23.19 10.20 -11.98
N GLU A 195 -22.97 8.96 -12.43
CA GLU A 195 -23.92 7.88 -12.22
C GLU A 195 -24.05 7.50 -10.73
N LEU A 196 -22.95 7.49 -9.98
CA LEU A 196 -22.92 7.18 -8.55
C LEU A 196 -23.39 8.37 -7.70
N LEU A 197 -23.05 9.60 -8.11
CA LEU A 197 -23.29 10.84 -7.38
C LEU A 197 -23.93 11.90 -8.30
N PRO A 198 -25.23 11.82 -8.64
CA PRO A 198 -25.84 12.72 -9.62
C PRO A 198 -25.65 14.23 -9.33
N ARG A 199 -25.50 14.60 -8.05
CA ARG A 199 -25.23 15.97 -7.62
C ARG A 199 -23.91 16.56 -8.15
N VAL A 200 -22.98 15.73 -8.61
CA VAL A 200 -21.65 16.18 -9.10
C VAL A 200 -21.62 16.41 -10.61
N ALA A 201 -22.76 16.27 -11.32
CA ALA A 201 -22.85 16.40 -12.78
C ALA A 201 -22.28 17.71 -13.35
N HIS A 202 -22.28 18.78 -12.56
CA HIS A 202 -21.77 20.09 -12.94
C HIS A 202 -20.50 20.50 -12.19
N ALA A 203 -19.93 19.61 -11.38
CA ALA A 203 -18.68 19.88 -10.69
C ALA A 203 -17.49 19.80 -11.65
N HIS A 204 -16.53 20.71 -11.48
CA HIS A 204 -15.31 20.69 -12.26
C HIS A 204 -14.21 19.86 -11.59
N PHE A 205 -13.56 18.97 -12.33
CA PHE A 205 -12.25 18.47 -11.94
C PHE A 205 -11.21 19.59 -12.10
N ILE A 206 -10.60 19.99 -10.98
CA ILE A 206 -9.59 21.05 -10.96
C ILE A 206 -8.17 20.48 -11.07
N ARG A 207 -8.00 19.18 -10.85
CA ARG A 207 -6.74 18.48 -11.01
C ARG A 207 -6.96 16.98 -11.20
N THR A 208 -6.13 16.38 -12.04
CA THR A 208 -5.95 14.92 -12.13
C THR A 208 -4.48 14.58 -11.91
N TRP A 209 -4.21 13.39 -11.41
CA TRP A 209 -2.85 12.89 -11.24
C TRP A 209 -2.83 11.35 -11.26
N SER A 210 -1.63 10.80 -11.42
CA SER A 210 -1.39 9.38 -11.23
C SER A 210 -0.19 9.18 -10.32
N GLY A 211 -0.18 8.08 -9.57
CA GLY A 211 0.93 7.65 -8.72
C GLY A 211 1.76 6.54 -9.37
N THR A 212 2.80 6.11 -8.68
CA THR A 212 3.55 4.89 -9.00
C THR A 212 3.53 4.00 -7.77
N GLU A 213 3.04 2.78 -7.92
CA GLU A 213 2.87 1.82 -6.84
C GLU A 213 3.45 0.46 -7.26
N GLY A 214 3.96 -0.31 -6.30
CA GLY A 214 4.45 -1.66 -6.54
C GLY A 214 3.35 -2.70 -6.39
N TYR A 215 3.23 -3.60 -7.37
CA TYR A 215 2.29 -4.71 -7.41
C TYR A 215 3.04 -6.02 -7.59
N LEU A 216 2.75 -6.98 -6.71
CA LEU A 216 3.11 -8.37 -6.91
C LEU A 216 1.94 -9.13 -7.56
N PRO A 217 2.18 -10.30 -8.20
CA PRO A 217 1.14 -11.04 -8.90
C PRO A 217 -0.05 -11.45 -8.03
N ASP A 218 0.19 -11.72 -6.75
CA ASP A 218 -0.84 -12.09 -5.76
C ASP A 218 -1.50 -10.87 -5.07
N ARG A 219 -1.04 -9.66 -5.40
CA ARG A 219 -1.45 -8.38 -4.81
C ARG A 219 -1.27 -8.30 -3.29
N GLN A 220 -0.39 -9.13 -2.73
CA GLN A 220 0.00 -9.08 -1.31
C GLN A 220 1.39 -8.46 -1.17
N PRO A 221 1.68 -7.74 -0.08
CA PRO A 221 2.99 -7.15 0.13
C PRO A 221 4.06 -8.21 0.38
N VAL A 222 5.32 -7.87 0.17
CA VAL A 222 6.42 -8.52 0.89
C VAL A 222 6.59 -7.78 2.21
N LEU A 223 6.47 -8.51 3.31
CA LEU A 223 6.69 -8.00 4.65
C LEU A 223 7.43 -9.06 5.48
N GLY A 224 8.61 -8.71 5.98
CA GLY A 224 9.38 -9.61 6.84
C GLY A 224 10.87 -9.67 6.53
N PRO A 225 11.61 -10.63 7.14
CA PRO A 225 13.03 -10.77 6.92
C PRO A 225 13.37 -11.19 5.49
N SER A 226 14.56 -10.80 5.05
CA SER A 226 15.23 -11.38 3.89
C SER A 226 15.52 -12.85 4.16
N ARG A 227 15.38 -13.64 3.10
CA ARG A 227 15.73 -15.06 3.06
C ARG A 227 17.22 -15.31 2.79
N THR A 228 17.96 -14.35 2.24
CA THR A 228 19.39 -14.49 1.89
C THR A 228 20.34 -13.73 2.80
N THR A 229 19.89 -12.62 3.39
CA THR A 229 20.78 -11.65 4.03
C THR A 229 20.30 -11.31 5.45
N PRO A 230 21.00 -11.78 6.50
CA PRO A 230 20.69 -11.41 7.87
C PRO A 230 20.66 -9.90 8.08
N GLY A 231 19.70 -9.39 8.85
CA GLY A 231 19.54 -7.96 9.12
C GLY A 231 18.90 -7.14 7.99
N LEU A 232 18.60 -7.75 6.83
CA LEU A 232 17.77 -7.14 5.80
C LEU A 232 16.30 -7.52 6.04
N PHE A 233 15.41 -6.53 5.98
CA PHE A 233 13.97 -6.74 6.02
C PHE A 233 13.29 -5.99 4.88
N HIS A 234 12.17 -6.52 4.40
CA HIS A 234 11.42 -5.99 3.27
C HIS A 234 10.04 -5.52 3.71
N GLY A 235 9.60 -4.39 3.16
CA GLY A 235 8.27 -3.82 3.37
C GLY A 235 7.81 -3.08 2.11
N PHE A 236 7.28 -3.82 1.13
CA PHE A 236 6.92 -3.24 -0.17
C PHE A 236 5.81 -4.01 -0.88
N GLY A 237 5.33 -3.48 -2.01
CA GLY A 237 4.36 -4.20 -2.85
C GLY A 237 2.92 -4.18 -2.34
N PHE A 238 2.55 -3.18 -1.52
CA PHE A 238 1.25 -3.09 -0.86
C PHE A 238 0.03 -2.87 -1.78
N ALA A 239 0.20 -2.81 -3.10
CA ALA A 239 -0.89 -2.89 -4.10
C ALA A 239 -2.10 -1.96 -3.85
N GLY A 240 -1.85 -0.71 -3.46
CA GLY A 240 -2.88 0.31 -3.17
C GLY A 240 -3.38 0.35 -1.72
N ALA A 241 -3.07 -0.66 -0.89
CA ALA A 241 -3.44 -0.69 0.53
C ALA A 241 -2.40 -0.02 1.44
N GLY A 242 -1.22 0.32 0.92
CA GLY A 242 -0.06 0.72 1.72
C GLY A 242 -0.27 1.96 2.60
N PHE A 243 -1.17 2.87 2.22
CA PHE A 243 -1.52 4.00 3.08
C PHE A 243 -2.32 3.57 4.32
N GLN A 244 -3.23 2.61 4.17
CA GLN A 244 -4.08 2.10 5.25
C GLN A 244 -3.28 1.25 6.24
N ILE A 245 -2.46 0.32 5.73
CA ILE A 245 -1.74 -0.66 6.58
C ILE A 245 -0.29 -0.26 6.89
N GLY A 246 0.20 0.84 6.31
CA GLY A 246 1.57 1.33 6.51
C GLY A 246 1.98 1.50 7.97
N PRO A 247 1.15 2.08 8.86
CA PRO A 247 1.49 2.20 10.28
C PRO A 247 1.75 0.85 10.95
N ALA A 248 0.86 -0.14 10.75
CA ALA A 248 1.02 -1.48 11.31
C ALA A 248 2.22 -2.22 10.69
N ALA A 249 2.44 -2.10 9.37
CA ALA A 249 3.62 -2.66 8.72
C ALA A 249 4.93 -2.05 9.26
N GLY A 250 4.92 -0.74 9.55
CA GLY A 250 6.06 -0.05 10.16
C GLY A 250 6.37 -0.54 11.58
N GLU A 251 5.33 -0.78 12.39
CA GLU A 251 5.46 -1.36 13.73
C GLU A 251 6.09 -2.76 13.66
N VAL A 252 5.57 -3.64 12.79
CA VAL A 252 6.13 -4.98 12.56
C VAL A 252 7.60 -4.91 12.15
N LEU A 253 7.96 -4.03 11.22
CA LEU A 253 9.35 -3.89 10.77
C LEU A 253 10.26 -3.35 11.88
N ALA A 254 9.76 -2.46 12.74
CA ALA A 254 10.50 -1.98 13.90
C ALA A 254 10.74 -3.10 14.92
N GLU A 255 9.72 -3.90 15.26
CA GLU A 255 9.85 -5.07 16.13
C GLU A 255 10.85 -6.09 15.58
N LEU A 256 10.78 -6.39 14.27
CA LEU A 256 11.74 -7.28 13.62
C LEU A 256 13.18 -6.73 13.67
N ALA A 257 13.36 -5.43 13.45
CA ALA A 257 14.68 -4.80 13.47
C ALA A 257 15.28 -4.72 14.89
N CYS A 258 14.45 -4.48 15.91
CA CYS A 258 14.89 -4.29 17.28
C CYS A 258 14.99 -5.60 18.07
N ASP A 259 13.97 -6.46 17.93
CA ASP A 259 13.76 -7.64 18.78
C ASP A 259 13.95 -8.96 18.01
N GLY A 260 14.09 -8.91 16.69
CA GLY A 260 14.24 -10.08 15.83
C GLY A 260 12.96 -10.89 15.62
N ARG A 261 11.81 -10.42 16.15
CA ARG A 261 10.50 -11.08 16.03
C ARG A 261 9.37 -10.07 16.16
N SER A 262 8.21 -10.40 15.58
CA SER A 262 6.94 -9.70 15.79
C SER A 262 5.90 -10.66 16.36
N THR A 263 4.96 -10.17 17.16
CA THR A 263 3.78 -10.97 17.56
C THR A 263 2.67 -10.97 16.53
N THR A 264 2.76 -10.09 15.54
CA THR A 264 1.79 -10.03 14.43
C THR A 264 2.12 -11.12 13.42
N PRO A 265 1.17 -12.03 13.10
CA PRO A 265 1.39 -13.06 12.08
C PRO A 265 1.59 -12.42 10.69
N ILE A 266 2.73 -12.68 10.07
CA ILE A 266 3.12 -12.12 8.77
C ILE A 266 3.67 -13.16 7.80
N GLU A 267 3.60 -14.45 8.14
CA GLU A 267 4.18 -15.55 7.38
C GLU A 267 3.60 -15.64 5.96
N ALA A 268 2.33 -15.23 5.78
CA ALA A 268 1.69 -15.14 4.48
C ALA A 268 2.33 -14.09 3.54
N PHE A 269 3.06 -13.12 4.11
CA PHE A 269 3.72 -12.02 3.39
C PHE A 269 5.23 -12.23 3.22
N ALA A 270 5.75 -13.37 3.65
CA ALA A 270 7.16 -13.72 3.54
C ALA A 270 7.60 -13.75 2.06
N ILE A 271 8.83 -13.33 1.78
CA ILE A 271 9.36 -13.22 0.42
C ILE A 271 9.53 -14.59 -0.26
N GLU A 272 9.70 -15.64 0.55
CA GLU A 272 9.90 -17.04 0.17
C GLU A 272 8.76 -17.60 -0.67
N ARG A 273 7.55 -17.03 -0.58
CA ARG A 273 6.41 -17.48 -1.38
C ARG A 273 6.65 -17.35 -2.89
N PHE A 274 7.59 -16.51 -3.31
CA PHE A 274 8.00 -16.37 -4.71
C PHE A 274 9.14 -17.32 -5.12
N PHE A 275 9.62 -18.16 -4.21
CA PHE A 275 10.76 -19.07 -4.45
C PHE A 275 10.45 -20.51 -4.00
N PRO A 276 9.47 -21.18 -4.63
CA PRO A 276 9.03 -22.51 -4.21
C PRO A 276 10.14 -23.59 -4.30
N ASP A 277 11.10 -23.45 -5.20
CA ASP A 277 12.11 -24.47 -5.48
C ASP A 277 13.29 -24.51 -4.48
N ALA A 278 13.38 -23.53 -3.57
CA ALA A 278 14.52 -23.41 -2.67
C ALA A 278 14.34 -24.12 -1.31
N LYS A 279 13.28 -24.94 -1.14
CA LYS A 279 13.05 -25.76 0.05
C LYS A 279 13.75 -27.13 0.01
N ALA A 280 14.44 -27.47 -1.07
CA ALA A 280 15.07 -28.77 -1.25
C ALA A 280 16.59 -28.75 -1.00
N GLU A 281 17.03 -28.33 0.18
CA GLU A 281 18.36 -28.69 0.70
C GLU A 281 18.41 -28.36 2.20
N ARG A 282 17.88 -29.27 3.03
CA ARG A 282 18.33 -29.37 4.41
C ARG A 282 19.54 -30.31 4.42
N PRO A 283 20.68 -29.95 5.01
CA PRO A 283 21.76 -30.89 5.21
C PRO A 283 21.24 -32.07 6.04
N VAL A 284 21.38 -33.28 5.52
CA VAL A 284 21.23 -34.49 6.33
C VAL A 284 22.35 -34.45 7.36
N GLU A 285 22.01 -34.27 8.63
CA GLU A 285 22.94 -34.53 9.73
C GLU A 285 23.41 -35.99 9.60
N ALA A 286 24.70 -36.15 9.31
CA ALA A 286 25.35 -37.45 9.37
C ALA A 286 25.31 -37.92 10.83
N ALA A 287 24.42 -38.87 11.12
CA ALA A 287 24.41 -39.58 12.38
C ALA A 287 25.73 -40.35 12.53
N ALA A 288 26.64 -39.78 13.31
CA ALA A 288 27.73 -40.53 13.91
C ALA A 288 27.14 -41.40 15.03
N SER A 289 27.05 -42.71 14.80
CA SER A 289 27.02 -43.68 15.90
C SER A 289 28.19 -44.63 15.75
N ALA A 290 29.23 -44.33 16.53
CA ALA A 290 30.22 -45.31 16.94
C ALA A 290 29.53 -46.34 17.86
N SER A 291 29.80 -47.62 17.63
CA SER A 291 29.61 -48.67 18.63
C SER A 291 30.78 -49.65 18.53
N HIS A 292 31.72 -49.47 19.46
CA HIS A 292 32.38 -50.56 20.17
C HIS A 292 31.90 -50.50 21.62
#